data_AF-A0A1Z7WV69-F1
#
_entry.id   AF-A0A1Z7WV69-F1
#
_cell.length_a   1.000
_cell.length_b   1.000
_cell.length_c   1.000
_cell.angle_alpha   90.00
_cell.angle_beta   90.00
_cell.angle_gamma   90.00
#
_symmetry.space_group_name_H-M   'P 1'
#
loop_
_entity.id
_entity.type
_entity.pdbx_description
1 polymer ?
#
loop_
_entity_poly.entity_id
_entity_poly.type
_entity_poly.pdbx_seq_one_letter_code
_entity_poly.pdbx_strand_id
1 'polypeptide(L)'
;MIVVAIIAIIASIAYPSYQEQVRKTRRANAQSDLIELASFMERYYTENFTYRDGAGDPTLPITESPKQGSPKYYDLTVTTSALAYTLTATAKGSQTADSCGDLTVINTGTGTPANCW
;
A
#
# COMPACT_ATOMS: atom_id res chain seq x y z
N MET A 1 2.60 -16.43 -42.65
CA MET A 1 2.07 -16.58 -41.27
C MET A 1 3.15 -16.55 -40.17
N ILE A 2 4.41 -16.18 -40.49
CA ILE A 2 5.51 -16.13 -39.50
C ILE A 2 5.42 -14.93 -38.56
N VAL A 3 4.92 -13.78 -39.05
CA VAL A 3 4.79 -12.54 -38.25
C VAL A 3 3.89 -12.74 -37.03
N VAL A 4 2.76 -13.44 -37.19
CA VAL A 4 1.84 -13.72 -36.08
C VAL A 4 2.49 -14.60 -35.02
N ALA A 5 3.28 -15.60 -35.45
CA ALA A 5 4.02 -16.46 -34.52
C ALA A 5 5.07 -15.67 -33.71
N ILE A 6 5.80 -14.75 -34.37
CA ILE A 6 6.77 -13.88 -33.69
C ILE A 6 6.08 -12.95 -32.69
N ILE A 7 4.96 -12.31 -33.09
CA ILE A 7 4.19 -11.43 -32.21
C ILE A 7 3.65 -12.21 -31.00
N ALA A 8 3.15 -13.44 -31.20
CA ALA A 8 2.65 -14.27 -30.11
C ALA A 8 3.75 -14.59 -29.07
N ILE A 9 4.96 -14.90 -29.53
CA ILE A 9 6.11 -15.16 -28.64
C ILE A 9 6.46 -13.91 -27.84
N ILE A 10 6.57 -12.74 -28.48
CA ILE A 10 6.90 -11.48 -27.79
C ILE A 10 5.82 -11.10 -26.77
N ALA A 11 4.55 -11.20 -27.17
CA ALA A 11 3.42 -10.86 -26.31
C ALA A 11 3.37 -11.72 -25.03
N SER A 12 3.76 -12.99 -25.12
CA SER A 12 3.76 -13.91 -23.98
C SER A 12 4.69 -13.49 -22.84
N ILE A 13 5.75 -12.73 -23.14
CA ILE A 13 6.73 -12.24 -22.15
C ILE A 13 6.43 -10.78 -21.78
N ALA A 14 6.12 -9.95 -22.78
CA ALA A 14 5.92 -8.52 -22.59
C ALA A 14 4.68 -8.22 -21.73
N TYR A 15 3.59 -8.96 -21.92
CA TYR A 15 2.34 -8.72 -21.20
C TYR A 15 2.42 -8.95 -19.68
N PRO A 16 2.90 -10.10 -19.17
CA PRO A 16 3.04 -10.30 -17.73
C PRO A 16 4.06 -9.34 -17.10
N SER A 17 5.14 -9.02 -17.83
CA SER A 17 6.13 -8.03 -17.39
C SER A 17 5.51 -6.65 -17.20
N TYR A 18 4.68 -6.20 -18.14
CA TYR A 18 3.97 -4.93 -18.03
C TYR A 18 3.01 -4.89 -16.84
N GLN A 19 2.22 -5.96 -16.63
CA GLN A 19 1.32 -6.06 -15.47
C GLN A 19 2.09 -5.94 -14.14
N GLU A 20 3.29 -6.55 -14.06
CA GLU A 20 4.13 -6.44 -12.87
C GLU A 20 4.65 -5.02 -12.63
N GLN A 21 5.05 -4.30 -13.69
CA GLN A 21 5.45 -2.90 -13.55
C GLN A 21 4.29 -2.03 -13.06
N VAL A 22 3.08 -2.25 -13.57
CA VAL A 22 1.87 -1.53 -13.12
C VAL A 22 1.58 -1.79 -11.64
N ARG A 23 1.68 -3.06 -11.18
CA ARG A 23 1.51 -3.41 -9.76
C ARG A 23 2.58 -2.78 -8.89
N LYS A 24 3.83 -2.76 -9.33
CA LYS A 24 4.93 -2.08 -8.65
C LYS A 24 4.68 -0.58 -8.50
N THR A 25 4.19 0.10 -9.54
CA THR A 25 3.82 1.52 -9.45
C THR A 25 2.70 1.76 -8.43
N ARG A 26 1.67 0.91 -8.42
CA ARG A 26 0.56 1.02 -7.45
C ARG A 26 1.04 0.76 -6.02
N ARG A 27 1.95 -0.20 -5.83
CA ARG A 27 2.60 -0.48 -4.54
C ARG A 27 3.40 0.74 -4.04
N ALA A 28 4.16 1.38 -4.93
CA ALA A 28 4.89 2.60 -4.60
C ALA A 28 3.96 3.75 -4.17
N ASN A 29 2.79 3.89 -4.82
CA ASN A 29 1.78 4.86 -4.38
C ASN A 29 1.25 4.54 -2.98
N ALA A 30 0.95 3.27 -2.69
CA ALA A 30 0.51 2.84 -1.37
C ALA A 30 1.56 3.08 -0.28
N GLN A 31 2.84 2.85 -0.57
CA GLN A 31 3.94 3.16 0.35
C GLN A 31 4.02 4.66 0.64
N SER A 32 3.90 5.50 -0.38
CA SER A 32 3.87 6.96 -0.18
C SER A 32 2.68 7.37 0.70
N ASP A 33 1.49 6.81 0.45
CA ASP A 33 0.30 7.09 1.24
C ASP A 33 0.48 6.62 2.70
N LEU A 34 1.10 5.45 2.93
CA LEU A 34 1.41 4.95 4.27
C LEU A 34 2.43 5.83 5.01
N ILE A 35 3.42 6.39 4.32
CA ILE A 35 4.40 7.33 4.92
C ILE A 35 3.72 8.66 5.30
N GLU A 36 2.79 9.15 4.47
CA GLU A 36 1.97 10.31 4.82
C GLU A 36 1.14 10.03 6.08
N LEU A 37 0.50 8.86 6.15
CA LEU A 37 -0.25 8.43 7.33
C LEU A 37 0.64 8.23 8.56
N ALA A 38 1.87 7.73 8.40
CA ALA A 38 2.83 7.62 9.51
C ALA A 38 3.13 9.01 10.11
N SER A 39 3.35 10.01 9.25
CA SER A 39 3.55 11.40 9.69
C SER A 39 2.31 11.96 10.40
N PHE A 40 1.11 11.59 9.95
CA PHE A 40 -0.13 11.92 10.64
C PHE A 40 -0.22 11.30 12.04
N MET A 41 0.16 10.02 12.19
CA MET A 41 0.16 9.33 13.49
C MET A 41 1.14 9.98 14.48
N GLU A 42 2.33 10.39 14.02
CA GLU A 42 3.31 11.08 14.88
C GLU A 42 2.80 12.45 15.36
N ARG A 43 2.12 13.19 14.48
CA ARG A 43 1.46 14.43 14.89
C ARG A 43 0.34 14.15 15.90
N TYR A 44 -0.48 13.13 15.66
CA TYR A 44 -1.56 12.74 16.57
C TYR A 44 -1.03 12.41 17.96
N TYR A 45 0.08 11.66 18.05
CA TYR A 45 0.73 11.35 19.33
C TYR A 45 1.28 12.60 20.02
N THR A 46 1.84 13.55 19.26
CA THR A 46 2.35 14.81 19.82
C THR A 46 1.24 15.65 20.45
N GLU A 47 0.03 15.62 19.87
CA GLU A 47 -1.11 16.40 20.36
C GLU A 47 -1.85 15.70 21.53
N ASN A 48 -1.92 14.36 21.52
CA ASN A 48 -2.76 13.59 22.44
C ASN A 48 -1.99 12.75 23.47
N PHE A 49 -0.65 12.66 23.33
CA PHE A 49 0.22 11.76 24.12
C PHE A 49 -0.18 10.28 24.04
N THR A 50 -0.97 9.90 23.04
CA THR A 50 -1.36 8.53 22.75
C THR A 50 -1.68 8.38 21.27
N TYR A 51 -1.53 7.18 20.71
CA TYR A 51 -2.00 6.88 19.34
C TYR A 51 -3.47 6.45 19.29
N ARG A 52 -4.15 6.24 20.43
CA ARG A 52 -5.57 5.86 20.46
C ARG A 52 -6.49 7.06 20.46
N ASP A 53 -7.65 6.90 19.84
CA ASP A 53 -8.79 7.81 20.03
C ASP A 53 -9.76 7.20 21.04
N GLY A 54 -9.54 7.51 22.32
CA GLY A 54 -10.26 6.88 23.43
C GLY A 54 -10.09 5.35 23.45
N ALA A 55 -11.19 4.62 23.28
CA ALA A 55 -11.16 3.17 23.21
C ALA A 55 -10.97 2.62 21.78
N GLY A 56 -10.83 3.47 20.76
CA GLY A 56 -10.71 3.08 19.36
C GLY A 56 -9.43 3.56 18.69
N ASP A 57 -9.41 3.39 17.37
CA ASP A 57 -8.37 3.87 16.46
C ASP A 57 -8.73 5.28 15.94
N PRO A 58 -7.74 6.16 15.71
CA PRO A 58 -7.99 7.48 15.17
C PRO A 58 -8.49 7.40 13.72
N THR A 59 -9.33 8.36 13.34
CA THR A 59 -9.83 8.45 11.95
C THR A 59 -8.70 8.91 11.03
N LEU A 60 -8.35 8.08 10.04
CA LEU A 60 -7.31 8.41 9.07
C LEU A 60 -7.82 9.43 8.03
N PRO A 61 -6.99 10.40 7.60
CA PRO A 61 -7.35 11.35 6.56
C PRO A 61 -7.42 10.72 5.16
N ILE A 62 -6.84 9.53 4.98
CA ILE A 62 -6.83 8.75 3.74
C ILE A 62 -7.12 7.30 4.11
N THR A 63 -8.13 6.71 3.47
CA THR A 63 -8.57 5.34 3.74
C THR A 63 -8.40 4.40 2.55
N GLU A 64 -7.96 4.91 1.40
CA GLU A 64 -7.75 4.13 0.17
C GLU A 64 -6.57 4.68 -0.63
N SER A 65 -5.81 3.78 -1.27
CA SER A 65 -4.69 4.14 -2.16
C SER A 65 -4.98 3.76 -3.62
N PRO A 66 -4.54 4.54 -4.62
CA PRO A 66 -3.85 5.83 -4.49
C PRO A 66 -4.76 6.90 -3.90
N LYS A 67 -4.24 7.79 -3.05
CA LYS A 67 -5.00 8.91 -2.47
C LYS A 67 -5.80 9.67 -3.53
N GLN A 68 -5.18 9.98 -4.66
CA GLN A 68 -5.82 10.61 -5.82
C GLN A 68 -5.95 9.62 -6.98
N GLY A 69 -7.04 9.76 -7.74
CA GLY A 69 -7.31 8.92 -8.90
C GLY A 69 -8.18 7.69 -8.59
N SER A 70 -8.56 7.02 -9.67
CA SER A 70 -9.43 5.85 -9.70
C SER A 70 -8.92 4.88 -10.79
N PRO A 71 -9.06 3.56 -10.61
CA PRO A 71 -9.63 2.87 -9.45
C PRO A 71 -8.66 2.79 -8.26
N LYS A 72 -9.21 2.47 -7.08
CA LYS A 72 -8.45 2.25 -5.85
C LYS A 72 -7.95 0.81 -5.79
N TYR A 73 -6.73 0.61 -5.29
CA TYR A 73 -6.02 -0.67 -5.29
C TYR A 73 -5.59 -1.15 -3.92
N TYR A 74 -5.66 -0.28 -2.89
CA TYR A 74 -5.53 -0.70 -1.50
C TYR A 74 -6.56 -0.02 -0.60
N ASP A 75 -6.97 -0.71 0.46
CA ASP A 75 -7.68 -0.15 1.61
C ASP A 75 -6.68 0.12 2.74
N LEU A 76 -6.67 1.35 3.26
CA LEU A 76 -5.74 1.80 4.28
C LEU A 76 -6.42 1.82 5.64
N THR A 77 -5.82 1.13 6.60
CA THR A 77 -6.32 1.02 7.98
C THR A 77 -5.20 1.23 8.98
N VAL A 78 -5.56 1.54 10.21
CA VAL A 78 -4.63 1.62 11.34
C VAL A 78 -5.15 0.78 12.49
N THR A 79 -4.25 0.12 13.19
CA THR A 79 -4.51 -0.50 14.49
C THR A 79 -3.55 0.10 15.50
N THR A 80 -4.08 0.56 16.62
CA THR A 80 -3.33 1.36 17.60
C THR A 80 -3.37 0.76 19.00
N SER A 81 -2.30 1.02 19.73
CA SER A 81 -2.21 0.92 21.19
C SER A 81 -1.83 2.31 21.72
N ALA A 82 -1.68 2.45 23.04
CA ALA A 82 -1.32 3.75 23.60
C ALA A 82 0.00 4.30 23.05
N LEU A 83 0.98 3.43 22.75
CA LEU A 83 2.36 3.79 22.42
C LEU A 83 2.88 3.20 21.09
N ALA A 84 2.03 2.51 20.33
CA ALA A 84 2.41 1.92 19.06
C ALA A 84 1.24 1.91 18.08
N TYR A 85 1.54 1.90 16.80
CA TYR A 85 0.56 1.71 15.73
C TYR A 85 1.09 0.74 14.67
N THR A 86 0.16 0.16 13.91
CA THR A 86 0.44 -0.53 12.65
C THR A 86 -0.51 0.02 11.60
N LEU A 87 0.06 0.65 10.58
CA LEU A 87 -0.66 1.06 9.39
C LEU A 87 -0.62 -0.09 8.39
N THR A 88 -1.76 -0.40 7.78
CA THR A 88 -1.90 -1.53 6.85
C THR A 88 -2.56 -1.05 5.56
N ALA A 89 -1.92 -1.32 4.42
CA ALA A 89 -2.50 -1.23 3.09
C ALA A 89 -2.88 -2.63 2.61
N THR A 90 -4.18 -2.93 2.59
CA THR A 90 -4.73 -4.22 2.17
C THR A 90 -5.00 -4.20 0.67
N ALA A 91 -4.39 -5.10 -0.10
CA ALA A 91 -4.50 -5.12 -1.55
C ALA A 91 -5.93 -5.48 -2.01
N LYS A 92 -6.43 -4.81 -3.05
CA LYS A 92 -7.75 -5.09 -3.64
C LYS A 92 -7.77 -5.10 -5.16
N GLY A 93 -8.81 -5.73 -5.72
CA GLY A 93 -8.98 -5.87 -7.16
C GLY A 93 -7.77 -6.54 -7.82
N SER A 94 -7.29 -5.98 -8.95
CA SER A 94 -6.14 -6.53 -9.69
C SER A 94 -4.81 -6.48 -8.92
N GLN A 95 -4.73 -5.72 -7.82
CA GLN A 95 -3.54 -5.64 -6.99
C GLN A 95 -3.35 -6.86 -6.09
N THR A 96 -4.41 -7.64 -5.83
CA THR A 96 -4.33 -8.91 -5.06
C THR A 96 -3.39 -9.94 -5.68
N ALA A 97 -3.10 -9.81 -6.98
CA ALA A 97 -2.17 -10.67 -7.69
C ALA A 97 -0.70 -10.21 -7.57
N ASP A 98 -0.41 -9.12 -6.85
CA ASP A 98 0.95 -8.71 -6.52
C ASP A 98 1.55 -9.69 -5.51
N SER A 99 2.76 -10.18 -5.78
CA SER A 99 3.51 -11.07 -4.89
C SER A 99 3.78 -10.47 -3.51
N CYS A 100 3.75 -9.14 -3.38
CA CYS A 100 3.97 -8.44 -2.13
C CYS A 100 2.77 -8.44 -1.19
N GLY A 101 1.56 -8.71 -1.69
CA GLY A 101 0.34 -8.71 -0.90
C GLY A 101 0.12 -7.39 -0.15
N ASP A 102 -0.30 -7.52 1.11
CA ASP A 102 -0.57 -6.39 1.99
C ASP A 102 0.74 -5.78 2.51
N LEU A 103 0.76 -4.44 2.60
CA LEU A 103 1.91 -3.70 3.10
C LEU A 103 1.60 -3.15 4.48
N THR A 104 2.53 -3.28 5.42
CA THR A 104 2.39 -2.68 6.75
C THR A 104 3.58 -1.81 7.10
N VAL A 105 3.36 -0.74 7.85
CA VAL A 105 4.42 0.03 8.52
C VAL A 105 4.05 0.30 9.97
N ILE A 106 5.01 0.09 10.87
CA ILE A 106 4.84 0.34 12.31
C ILE A 106 5.49 1.66 12.73
N ASN A 107 5.26 2.07 13.98
CA ASN A 107 5.77 3.32 14.55
C ASN A 107 7.30 3.46 14.58
N THR A 108 8.06 2.37 14.41
CA THR A 108 9.52 2.41 14.25
C THR A 108 9.98 2.60 12.79
N GLY A 109 9.05 2.78 11.85
CA GLY A 109 9.33 2.89 10.42
C GLY A 109 9.62 1.56 9.72
N THR A 110 9.50 0.43 10.43
CA THR A 110 9.73 -0.89 9.83
C THR A 110 8.57 -1.30 8.92
N GLY A 111 8.86 -1.42 7.63
CA GLY A 111 7.93 -1.89 6.60
C GLY A 111 7.96 -3.41 6.41
N THR A 112 6.80 -4.05 6.23
CA THR A 112 6.69 -5.48 5.90
C THR A 112 5.78 -5.66 4.66
N PRO A 113 6.11 -6.57 3.71
CA PRO A 113 7.32 -7.40 3.62
C PRO A 113 8.59 -6.62 3.21
N ALA A 114 9.74 -6.91 3.82
CA ALA A 114 10.96 -6.13 3.63
C ALA A 114 11.47 -6.04 2.17
N ASN A 115 11.26 -7.07 1.35
CA ASN A 115 11.63 -7.09 -0.07
C ASN A 115 10.70 -6.27 -0.97
N CYS A 116 9.62 -5.75 -0.40
CA CYS A 116 8.57 -5.04 -1.10
C CYS A 116 8.56 -3.55 -0.79
N TRP A 117 9.20 -3.12 0.31
CA TRP A 117 9.37 -1.74 0.79
C TRP A 117 10.60 -1.04 0.23
#